data_AF-A0A428X3U7-F1
#
_entry.id   AF-A0A428X3U7-F1
#
_cell.length_a   1.000
_cell.length_b   1.000
_cell.length_c   1.000
_cell.angle_alpha   90.00
_cell.angle_beta   90.00
_cell.angle_gamma   90.00
#
_symmetry.space_group_name_H-M   'P 1'
#
loop_
_entity.id
_entity.type
_entity.pdbx_description
1 polymer ?
#
loop_
_entity_poly.entity_id
_entity_poly.type
_entity_poly.pdbx_seq_one_letter_code
_entity_poly.pdbx_strand_id
1 'polypeptide(L)'
;KPYWSGLRFLTERALSREMENLEPPFLRQKGDGPYRATWASHDDYLNDLLTFLFHAMNYDPQYGADLETRGDWLISTEASFANALDRAIFHELQAICRMPLFRLQLIMVATADRNDGIHDAIANNYAGALDPWKKIYEATIAARGYQLRKGITIEQFANILAAITEGFAVHHLGDPAANIIGASPTEDNLAGMAVLAVMNSFLEPAGESSGLTLREEFERYAPAPRAAEHTIDHSGD
;
A
#
# COMPACT_ATOMS: atom_id res chain seq x y z
N LYS A 1 15.79 -32.04 -4.93
CA LYS A 1 14.35 -32.21 -4.67
C LYS A 1 13.63 -31.00 -5.26
N PRO A 2 12.88 -31.13 -6.37
CA PRO A 2 12.18 -29.99 -6.94
C PRO A 2 10.89 -29.75 -6.17
N TYR A 3 10.76 -28.56 -5.59
CA TYR A 3 9.53 -28.03 -5.02
C TYR A 3 8.73 -27.41 -6.17
N TRP A 4 7.57 -27.99 -6.52
CA TRP A 4 6.57 -27.34 -7.35
C TRP A 4 5.16 -27.62 -6.84
N SER A 5 4.53 -26.53 -6.39
CA SER A 5 3.11 -26.17 -6.51
C SER A 5 2.06 -27.15 -6.01
N GLY A 6 1.78 -27.07 -4.71
CA GLY A 6 0.62 -27.69 -4.06
C GLY A 6 -0.65 -26.84 -4.05
N LEU A 7 -0.87 -25.95 -5.02
CA LEU A 7 -2.18 -25.30 -5.20
C LEU A 7 -2.94 -26.04 -6.31
N ARG A 8 -3.69 -27.07 -5.92
CA ARG A 8 -4.80 -27.58 -6.75
C ARG A 8 -5.92 -26.56 -6.67
N PHE A 9 -5.97 -25.63 -7.62
CA PHE A 9 -7.11 -24.73 -7.74
C PHE A 9 -8.37 -25.55 -8.02
N LEU A 10 -9.38 -25.40 -7.14
CA LEU A 10 -10.75 -25.87 -7.36
C LEU A 10 -11.40 -24.99 -8.43
N THR A 11 -10.98 -25.16 -9.68
CA THR A 11 -11.72 -24.55 -10.79
C THR A 11 -13.01 -25.32 -11.00
N GLU A 12 -14.11 -24.63 -11.33
CA GLU A 12 -15.41 -25.24 -11.67
C GLU A 12 -15.25 -26.40 -12.68
N ARG A 13 -14.35 -26.22 -13.66
CA ARG A 13 -14.01 -27.22 -14.68
C ARG A 13 -13.21 -28.42 -14.17
N ALA A 14 -12.44 -28.28 -13.10
CA ALA A 14 -11.73 -29.40 -12.47
C ALA A 14 -12.69 -30.22 -11.60
N LEU A 15 -13.51 -29.53 -10.80
CA LEU A 15 -14.56 -30.14 -9.98
C LEU A 15 -15.58 -30.89 -10.83
N SER A 16 -16.03 -30.31 -11.95
CA SER A 16 -16.98 -30.96 -12.86
C SER A 16 -16.41 -32.25 -13.48
N ARG A 17 -15.14 -32.24 -13.92
CA ARG A 17 -14.46 -33.44 -14.45
C ARG A 17 -14.18 -34.49 -13.39
N GLU A 18 -13.91 -34.08 -12.16
CA GLU A 18 -13.71 -35.01 -11.05
C GLU A 18 -15.02 -35.69 -10.67
N MET A 19 -16.14 -34.94 -10.66
CA MET A 19 -17.48 -35.49 -10.43
C MET A 19 -17.98 -36.43 -11.54
N GLU A 20 -17.53 -36.26 -12.79
CA GLU A 20 -17.89 -37.14 -13.91
C GLU A 20 -17.32 -38.57 -13.75
N ASN A 21 -16.22 -38.74 -13.00
CA ASN A 21 -15.48 -40.00 -12.90
C ASN A 21 -15.70 -40.76 -11.57
N LEU A 22 -16.55 -40.27 -10.67
CA LEU A 22 -16.84 -40.93 -9.39
C LEU A 22 -17.95 -41.99 -9.56
N GLU A 23 -17.64 -43.25 -9.23
CA GLU A 23 -18.63 -44.32 -9.16
C GLU A 23 -19.35 -44.36 -7.79
N PRO A 24 -20.62 -44.84 -7.72
CA PRO A 24 -21.35 -44.98 -6.45
C PRO A 24 -20.56 -45.81 -5.41
N PRO A 25 -20.66 -45.52 -4.09
CA PRO A 25 -21.79 -44.91 -3.38
C PRO A 25 -21.56 -43.43 -3.01
N PHE A 26 -20.66 -42.72 -3.70
CA PHE A 26 -20.68 -41.27 -3.65
C PHE A 26 -22.00 -40.82 -4.28
N LEU A 27 -23.01 -40.67 -3.43
CA LEU A 27 -24.26 -40.04 -3.78
C LEU A 27 -23.88 -38.78 -4.55
N ARG A 28 -24.25 -38.72 -5.83
CA ARG A 28 -24.66 -37.44 -6.42
C ARG A 28 -25.75 -36.94 -5.47
N GLN A 29 -25.39 -36.27 -4.38
CA GLN A 29 -26.35 -35.52 -3.61
C GLN A 29 -26.87 -34.48 -4.59
N LYS A 30 -28.01 -34.79 -5.21
CA LYS A 30 -28.86 -33.79 -5.83
C LYS A 30 -29.29 -32.89 -4.69
N GLY A 31 -28.51 -31.87 -4.48
CA GLY A 31 -28.56 -30.93 -3.39
C GLY A 31 -27.41 -29.97 -3.62
N ASP A 32 -27.55 -28.76 -3.11
CA ASP A 32 -26.72 -27.62 -3.44
C ASP A 32 -25.22 -27.76 -3.02
N GLY A 33 -24.81 -28.91 -2.50
CA GLY A 33 -23.45 -29.22 -2.06
C GLY A 33 -23.12 -28.55 -0.72
N PRO A 34 -22.04 -28.97 -0.04
CA PRO A 34 -21.67 -28.39 1.26
C PRO A 34 -21.46 -26.87 1.17
N TYR A 35 -20.98 -26.36 0.03
CA TYR A 35 -20.76 -24.93 -0.20
C TYR A 35 -22.05 -24.11 -0.14
N ARG A 36 -23.12 -24.52 -0.82
CA ARG A 36 -24.39 -23.77 -0.77
C ARG A 36 -25.24 -24.09 0.45
N ALA A 37 -24.92 -25.16 1.19
CA ALA A 37 -25.46 -25.40 2.51
C ALA A 37 -24.88 -24.42 3.56
N THR A 38 -23.71 -23.84 3.28
CA THR A 38 -23.06 -22.83 4.12
C THR A 38 -23.33 -21.40 3.63
N TRP A 39 -23.26 -21.15 2.32
CA TRP A 39 -23.43 -19.81 1.73
C TRP A 39 -24.56 -19.78 0.71
N ALA A 40 -25.58 -18.93 0.95
CA ALA A 40 -26.73 -18.83 0.07
C ALA A 40 -26.38 -18.16 -1.29
N SER A 41 -25.34 -17.33 -1.32
CA SER A 41 -24.82 -16.66 -2.50
C SER A 41 -23.28 -16.61 -2.51
N HIS A 42 -22.71 -16.24 -3.66
CA HIS A 42 -21.27 -15.96 -3.76
C HIS A 42 -20.86 -14.77 -2.88
N ASP A 43 -21.73 -13.78 -2.74
CA ASP A 43 -21.49 -12.61 -1.89
C ASP A 43 -21.45 -12.98 -0.40
N ASP A 44 -22.28 -13.94 0.05
CA ASP A 44 -22.23 -14.43 1.43
C ASP A 44 -20.89 -15.12 1.75
N TYR A 45 -20.35 -15.89 0.79
CA TYR A 45 -19.02 -16.47 0.90
C TYR A 45 -17.93 -15.40 0.98
N LEU A 46 -17.99 -14.37 0.13
CA LEU A 46 -17.03 -13.28 0.13
C LEU A 46 -17.10 -12.46 1.43
N ASN A 47 -18.29 -12.22 1.97
CA ASN A 47 -18.49 -11.51 3.24
C ASN A 47 -17.93 -12.29 4.44
N ASP A 48 -18.14 -13.60 4.50
CA ASP A 48 -17.54 -14.46 5.53
C ASP A 48 -16.01 -14.54 5.39
N LEU A 49 -15.52 -14.64 4.14
CA LEU A 49 -14.10 -14.58 3.86
C LEU A 49 -13.52 -13.26 4.34
N LEU A 50 -14.13 -12.11 4.04
CA LEU A 50 -13.70 -10.80 4.53
C LEU A 50 -13.70 -10.73 6.05
N THR A 51 -14.75 -11.23 6.70
CA THR A 51 -14.84 -11.27 8.17
C THR A 51 -13.72 -12.10 8.77
N PHE A 52 -13.41 -13.25 8.17
CA PHE A 52 -12.25 -14.06 8.55
C PHE A 52 -10.94 -13.32 8.29
N LEU A 53 -10.77 -12.70 7.13
CA LEU A 53 -9.55 -11.99 6.72
C LEU A 53 -9.24 -10.81 7.65
N PHE A 54 -10.23 -10.04 8.05
CA PHE A 54 -10.05 -8.92 9.00
C PHE A 54 -10.01 -9.37 10.45
N HIS A 55 -10.12 -10.66 10.73
CA HIS A 55 -9.91 -11.19 12.06
C HIS A 55 -8.47 -10.94 12.52
N ALA A 56 -8.29 -10.56 13.79
CA ALA A 56 -7.01 -10.19 14.37
C ALA A 56 -5.87 -11.22 14.16
N MET A 57 -6.20 -12.50 13.94
CA MET A 57 -5.24 -13.57 13.65
C MET A 57 -4.51 -13.39 12.29
N ASN A 58 -5.08 -12.64 11.36
CA ASN A 58 -4.47 -12.36 10.05
C ASN A 58 -3.65 -11.05 10.04
N TYR A 59 -3.72 -10.29 11.13
CA TYR A 59 -2.74 -9.25 11.42
C TYR A 59 -1.47 -9.91 11.98
N ASP A 60 -0.32 -9.40 11.58
CA ASP A 60 0.93 -9.76 12.26
C ASP A 60 0.84 -9.27 13.72
N PRO A 61 0.88 -10.17 14.73
CA PRO A 61 0.76 -9.79 16.13
C PRO A 61 1.84 -8.79 16.58
N GLN A 62 2.98 -8.73 15.88
CA GLN A 62 4.07 -7.82 16.17
C GLN A 62 3.91 -6.45 15.48
N TYR A 63 3.02 -6.32 14.51
CA TYR A 63 2.89 -5.10 13.71
C TYR A 63 2.64 -3.84 14.56
N GLY A 64 1.82 -3.95 15.61
CA GLY A 64 1.56 -2.83 16.52
C GLY A 64 2.81 -2.38 17.29
N ALA A 65 3.60 -3.32 17.80
CA ALA A 65 4.85 -3.02 18.50
C ALA A 65 5.94 -2.49 17.54
N ASP A 66 5.99 -3.06 16.32
CA ASP A 66 6.89 -2.60 15.26
C ASP A 66 6.52 -1.19 14.77
N LEU A 67 5.22 -0.87 14.73
CA LEU A 67 4.72 0.46 14.41
C LEU A 67 5.19 1.50 15.42
N GLU A 68 5.04 1.24 16.72
CA GLU A 68 5.52 2.13 17.78
C GLU A 68 7.03 2.34 17.66
N THR A 69 7.79 1.25 17.49
CA THR A 69 9.24 1.28 17.29
C THR A 69 9.65 2.15 16.09
N ARG A 70 8.93 2.06 14.97
CA ARG A 70 9.18 2.90 13.78
C ARG A 70 8.83 4.36 14.05
N GLY A 71 7.74 4.62 14.78
CA GLY A 71 7.39 5.96 15.24
C GLY A 71 8.50 6.59 16.07
N ASP A 72 9.08 5.85 17.00
CA ASP A 72 10.19 6.32 17.83
C ASP A 72 11.42 6.72 17.00
N TRP A 73 11.77 5.94 15.98
CA TRP A 73 12.87 6.27 15.07
C TRP A 73 12.62 7.60 14.33
N LEU A 74 11.40 7.81 13.85
CA LEU A 74 11.03 9.02 13.11
C LEU A 74 11.04 10.26 14.01
N ILE A 75 10.50 10.14 15.22
CA ILE A 75 10.39 11.22 16.21
C ILE A 75 11.76 11.58 16.80
N SER A 76 12.65 10.59 17.00
CA SER A 76 13.97 10.82 17.61
C SER A 76 14.81 11.81 16.81
N THR A 77 15.25 12.89 17.46
CA THR A 77 16.10 13.93 16.85
C THR A 77 17.59 13.59 16.84
N GLU A 78 17.99 12.47 17.44
CA GLU A 78 19.40 12.05 17.53
C GLU A 78 19.97 11.58 16.18
N ALA A 79 19.12 11.04 15.31
CA ALA A 79 19.50 10.56 13.99
C ALA A 79 19.14 11.55 12.88
N SER A 80 19.89 11.52 11.77
CA SER A 80 19.49 12.16 10.51
C SER A 80 18.07 11.74 10.15
N PHE A 81 17.23 12.71 9.77
CA PHE A 81 15.83 12.41 9.47
C PHE A 81 15.69 11.52 8.24
N ALA A 82 16.53 11.72 7.21
CA ALA A 82 16.55 10.87 6.02
C ALA A 82 16.87 9.41 6.39
N ASN A 83 17.91 9.18 7.20
CA ASN A 83 18.29 7.82 7.61
C ASN A 83 17.20 7.15 8.48
N ALA A 84 16.55 7.91 9.36
CA ALA A 84 15.43 7.42 10.15
C ALA A 84 14.24 7.02 9.26
N LEU A 85 13.98 7.81 8.22
CA LEU A 85 12.94 7.53 7.24
C LEU A 85 13.26 6.29 6.40
N ASP A 86 14.45 6.19 5.83
CA ASP A 86 14.86 5.02 5.02
C ASP A 86 14.72 3.74 5.83
N ARG A 87 15.17 3.76 7.09
CA ARG A 87 15.00 2.65 8.03
C ARG A 87 13.52 2.34 8.28
N ALA A 88 12.69 3.34 8.58
CA ALA A 88 11.28 3.13 8.86
C ALA A 88 10.54 2.54 7.64
N ILE A 89 10.78 3.09 6.45
CA ILE A 89 10.19 2.63 5.19
C ILE A 89 10.66 1.23 4.82
N PHE A 90 11.94 0.92 5.01
CA PHE A 90 12.46 -0.43 4.80
C PHE A 90 11.68 -1.46 5.63
N HIS A 91 11.52 -1.20 6.94
CA HIS A 91 10.82 -2.11 7.84
C HIS A 91 9.31 -2.15 7.55
N GLU A 92 8.68 -1.03 7.19
CA GLU A 92 7.27 -1.00 6.80
C GLU A 92 6.98 -1.80 5.53
N LEU A 93 7.78 -1.62 4.47
CA LEU A 93 7.59 -2.40 3.25
C LEU A 93 7.80 -3.90 3.49
N GLN A 94 8.78 -4.29 4.32
CA GLN A 94 8.95 -5.68 4.70
C GLN A 94 7.74 -6.23 5.47
N ALA A 95 7.17 -5.46 6.39
CA ALA A 95 5.98 -5.85 7.14
C ALA A 95 4.79 -6.05 6.21
N ILE A 96 4.47 -5.05 5.38
CA ILE A 96 3.39 -5.11 4.38
C ILE A 96 3.57 -6.31 3.45
N CYS A 97 4.79 -6.53 2.93
CA CYS A 97 5.06 -7.65 2.04
C CYS A 97 4.99 -9.01 2.73
N ARG A 98 5.10 -9.10 4.06
CA ARG A 98 4.93 -10.36 4.81
C ARG A 98 3.49 -10.60 5.23
N MET A 99 2.68 -9.56 5.35
CA MET A 99 1.28 -9.67 5.74
C MET A 99 0.45 -10.46 4.72
N PRO A 100 -0.16 -11.59 5.13
CA PRO A 100 -1.12 -12.29 4.29
C PRO A 100 -2.31 -11.41 3.92
N LEU A 101 -2.75 -10.56 4.86
CA LEU A 101 -3.85 -9.62 4.69
C LEU A 101 -3.66 -8.72 3.46
N PHE A 102 -2.47 -8.15 3.27
CA PHE A 102 -2.21 -7.25 2.14
C PHE A 102 -2.39 -7.94 0.78
N ARG A 103 -1.87 -9.17 0.62
CA ARG A 103 -2.05 -9.96 -0.61
C ARG A 103 -3.52 -10.28 -0.87
N LEU A 104 -4.25 -10.60 0.20
CA LEU A 104 -5.66 -10.96 0.12
C LEU A 104 -6.50 -9.73 -0.24
N GLN A 105 -6.18 -8.56 0.29
CA GLN A 105 -6.79 -7.29 -0.13
C GLN A 105 -6.59 -7.02 -1.62
N LEU A 106 -5.40 -7.25 -2.18
CA LEU A 106 -5.18 -7.10 -3.63
C LEU A 106 -6.07 -8.01 -4.47
N ILE A 107 -6.26 -9.27 -4.05
CA ILE A 107 -7.17 -10.21 -4.71
C ILE A 107 -8.62 -9.73 -4.60
N MET A 108 -9.03 -9.25 -3.41
CA MET A 108 -10.39 -8.75 -3.19
C MET A 108 -10.67 -7.51 -4.04
N VAL A 109 -9.80 -6.51 -4.04
CA VAL A 109 -9.94 -5.31 -4.88
C VAL A 109 -10.05 -5.70 -6.36
N ALA A 110 -9.24 -6.65 -6.83
CA ALA A 110 -9.29 -7.12 -8.22
C ALA A 110 -10.58 -7.88 -8.58
N THR A 111 -11.32 -8.39 -7.59
CA THR A 111 -12.54 -9.19 -7.77
C THR A 111 -13.82 -8.46 -7.33
N ALA A 112 -13.71 -7.25 -6.77
CA ALA A 112 -14.80 -6.52 -6.13
C ALA A 112 -15.71 -5.72 -7.07
N ASP A 113 -15.60 -5.86 -8.40
CA ASP A 113 -16.22 -5.00 -9.45
C ASP A 113 -17.74 -4.74 -9.27
N ARG A 114 -18.46 -5.52 -8.44
CA ARG A 114 -19.90 -5.34 -8.16
C ARG A 114 -20.35 -5.58 -6.72
N ASN A 115 -19.45 -5.60 -5.74
CA ASN A 115 -19.81 -5.87 -4.35
C ASN A 115 -19.46 -4.67 -3.44
N ASP A 116 -20.48 -3.83 -3.19
CA ASP A 116 -20.35 -2.64 -2.34
C ASP A 116 -19.91 -2.99 -0.90
N GLY A 117 -20.30 -4.17 -0.40
CA GLY A 117 -19.87 -4.65 0.92
C GLY A 117 -18.36 -4.89 1.00
N ILE A 118 -17.73 -5.34 -0.09
CA ILE A 118 -16.28 -5.48 -0.18
C ILE A 118 -15.60 -4.10 -0.16
N HIS A 119 -16.15 -3.13 -0.89
CA HIS A 119 -15.61 -1.77 -0.89
C HIS A 119 -15.68 -1.12 0.50
N ASP A 120 -16.81 -1.24 1.19
CA ASP A 120 -16.98 -0.70 2.54
C ASP A 120 -16.05 -1.36 3.56
N ALA A 121 -15.88 -2.69 3.48
CA ALA A 121 -15.00 -3.42 4.38
C ALA A 121 -13.53 -3.02 4.18
N ILE A 122 -13.09 -2.84 2.93
CA ILE A 122 -11.75 -2.36 2.60
C ILE A 122 -11.56 -0.92 3.09
N ALA A 123 -12.52 -0.02 2.83
CA ALA A 123 -12.47 1.37 3.26
C ALA A 123 -12.35 1.48 4.80
N ASN A 124 -13.14 0.71 5.54
CA ASN A 124 -13.08 0.65 7.00
C ASN A 124 -11.71 0.15 7.50
N ASN A 125 -11.14 -0.85 6.82
CA ASN A 125 -9.80 -1.34 7.16
C ASN A 125 -8.73 -0.24 6.94
N TYR A 126 -8.77 0.48 5.82
CA TYR A 126 -7.85 1.59 5.56
C TYR A 126 -7.95 2.68 6.62
N ALA A 127 -9.17 3.09 6.98
CA ALA A 127 -9.38 4.09 8.02
C ALA A 127 -8.75 3.66 9.36
N GLY A 128 -9.01 2.42 9.79
CA GLY A 128 -8.46 1.87 11.03
C GLY A 128 -6.93 1.72 11.01
N ALA A 129 -6.35 1.33 9.87
CA ALA A 129 -4.91 1.15 9.72
C ALA A 129 -4.13 2.48 9.65
N LEU A 130 -4.73 3.53 9.09
CA LEU A 130 -4.09 4.84 8.92
C LEU A 130 -4.12 5.71 10.17
N ASP A 131 -5.10 5.57 11.05
CA ASP A 131 -5.25 6.43 12.24
C ASP A 131 -4.02 6.44 13.17
N PRO A 132 -3.38 5.29 13.48
CA PRO A 132 -2.13 5.28 14.24
C PRO A 132 -0.99 6.02 13.53
N TRP A 133 -0.87 5.84 12.21
CA TRP A 133 0.15 6.49 11.39
C TRP A 133 -0.02 8.02 11.36
N LYS A 134 -1.25 8.54 11.28
CA LYS A 134 -1.52 9.98 11.33
C LYS A 134 -0.92 10.62 12.59
N LYS A 135 -1.09 9.97 13.75
CA LYS A 135 -0.54 10.45 15.03
C LYS A 135 0.99 10.46 15.03
N ILE A 136 1.61 9.40 14.48
CA ILE A 136 3.07 9.32 14.33
C ILE A 136 3.58 10.43 13.42
N TYR A 137 2.90 10.69 12.30
CA TYR A 137 3.27 11.75 11.36
C TYR A 137 3.16 13.13 12.01
N GLU A 138 2.08 13.45 12.72
CA GLU A 138 1.94 14.71 13.45
C GLU A 138 3.06 14.91 14.47
N ALA A 139 3.33 13.88 15.29
CA ALA A 139 4.39 13.92 16.28
C ALA A 139 5.78 14.09 15.64
N THR A 140 6.03 13.38 14.54
CA THR A 140 7.29 13.47 13.79
C THR A 140 7.48 14.85 13.19
N ILE A 141 6.46 15.40 12.52
CA ILE A 141 6.49 16.73 11.89
C ILE A 141 6.81 17.79 12.94
N ALA A 142 6.12 17.75 14.09
CA ALA A 142 6.33 18.69 15.18
C ALA A 142 7.72 18.55 15.82
N ALA A 143 8.14 17.33 16.16
CA ALA A 143 9.44 17.06 16.80
C ALA A 143 10.63 17.47 15.93
N ARG A 144 10.48 17.39 14.61
CA ARG A 144 11.50 17.75 13.62
C ARG A 144 11.45 19.24 13.21
N GLY A 145 10.57 20.04 13.82
CA GLY A 145 10.48 21.48 13.55
C GLY A 145 9.84 21.83 12.20
N TYR A 146 9.05 20.93 11.63
CA TYR A 146 8.29 21.14 10.40
C TYR A 146 6.82 21.45 10.69
N GLN A 147 6.14 21.90 9.65
CA GLN A 147 4.69 21.93 9.57
C GLN A 147 4.25 21.50 8.17
N LEU A 148 2.98 21.10 8.03
CA LEU A 148 2.38 20.86 6.72
C LEU A 148 2.25 22.20 5.97
N ARG A 149 2.60 22.16 4.69
CA ARG A 149 2.43 23.29 3.77
C ARG A 149 0.95 23.67 3.67
N LYS A 150 0.69 24.95 3.43
CA LYS A 150 -0.67 25.50 3.31
C LYS A 150 -1.54 24.69 2.34
N GLY A 151 -2.72 24.30 2.81
CA GLY A 151 -3.72 23.58 2.02
C GLY A 151 -3.55 22.05 2.02
N ILE A 152 -2.52 21.53 2.69
CA ILE A 152 -2.31 20.09 2.86
C ILE A 152 -2.78 19.66 4.24
N THR A 153 -3.69 18.69 4.30
CA THR A 153 -4.14 18.11 5.57
C THR A 153 -3.31 16.88 5.94
N ILE A 154 -3.29 16.54 7.23
CA ILE A 154 -2.64 15.31 7.71
C ILE A 154 -3.24 14.06 7.06
N GLU A 155 -4.54 14.09 6.77
CA GLU A 155 -5.24 13.00 6.08
C GLU A 155 -4.75 12.83 4.65
N GLN A 156 -4.61 13.93 3.89
CA GLN A 156 -4.06 13.88 2.53
C GLN A 156 -2.61 13.38 2.53
N PHE A 157 -1.79 13.89 3.46
CA PHE A 157 -0.42 13.44 3.64
C PHE A 157 -0.33 11.94 3.92
N ALA A 158 -1.10 11.45 4.90
CA ALA A 158 -1.12 10.03 5.26
C ALA A 158 -1.59 9.13 4.11
N ASN A 159 -2.66 9.52 3.40
CA ASN A 159 -3.16 8.77 2.25
C ASN A 159 -2.14 8.70 1.10
N ILE A 160 -1.43 9.80 0.81
CA ILE A 160 -0.40 9.82 -0.23
C ILE A 160 0.78 8.94 0.15
N LEU A 161 1.23 8.99 1.41
CA LEU A 161 2.31 8.11 1.89
C LEU A 161 1.91 6.63 1.83
N ALA A 162 0.67 6.30 2.19
CA ALA A 162 0.17 4.94 2.08
C ALA A 162 0.10 4.48 0.62
N ALA A 163 -0.46 5.30 -0.29
CA ALA A 163 -0.52 4.96 -1.71
C ALA A 163 0.87 4.72 -2.32
N ILE A 164 1.87 5.53 -1.95
CA ILE A 164 3.26 5.35 -2.39
C ILE A 164 3.83 4.04 -1.84
N THR A 165 3.71 3.83 -0.53
CA THR A 165 4.27 2.65 0.15
C THR A 165 3.62 1.36 -0.37
N GLU A 166 2.30 1.32 -0.49
CA GLU A 166 1.58 0.17 -1.03
C GLU A 166 1.89 -0.06 -2.53
N GLY A 167 2.02 1.01 -3.32
CA GLY A 167 2.45 0.90 -4.72
C GLY A 167 3.83 0.25 -4.85
N PHE A 168 4.79 0.63 -4.01
CA PHE A 168 6.08 -0.04 -3.94
C PHE A 168 5.99 -1.47 -3.42
N ALA A 169 5.10 -1.76 -2.47
CA ALA A 169 4.86 -3.12 -2.00
C ALA A 169 4.31 -4.02 -3.12
N VAL A 170 3.34 -3.56 -3.90
CA VAL A 170 2.81 -4.30 -5.06
C VAL A 170 3.93 -4.57 -6.08
N HIS A 171 4.73 -3.56 -6.39
CA HIS A 171 5.84 -3.71 -7.33
C HIS A 171 6.89 -4.70 -6.80
N HIS A 172 7.26 -4.61 -5.52
CA HIS A 172 8.22 -5.53 -4.90
C HIS A 172 7.69 -6.97 -4.84
N LEU A 173 6.39 -7.16 -4.60
CA LEU A 173 5.76 -8.49 -4.65
C LEU A 173 5.75 -9.08 -6.06
N GLY A 174 5.57 -8.24 -7.09
CA GLY A 174 5.57 -8.65 -8.50
C GLY A 174 6.96 -8.92 -9.06
N ASP A 175 7.95 -8.11 -8.66
CA ASP A 175 9.35 -8.24 -9.05
C ASP A 175 10.29 -7.97 -7.86
N PRO A 176 10.61 -9.01 -7.06
CA PRO A 176 11.55 -8.87 -5.95
C PRO A 176 12.97 -8.47 -6.37
N ALA A 177 13.34 -8.67 -7.64
CA ALA A 177 14.67 -8.34 -8.16
C ALA A 177 14.83 -6.86 -8.54
N ALA A 178 13.74 -6.09 -8.57
CA ALA A 178 13.75 -4.65 -8.89
C ALA A 178 14.52 -3.77 -7.87
N ASN A 179 14.99 -4.34 -6.76
CA ASN A 179 15.79 -3.67 -5.73
C ASN A 179 15.16 -2.37 -5.18
N ILE A 180 13.83 -2.34 -5.05
CA ILE A 180 13.07 -1.16 -4.62
C ILE A 180 13.41 -0.73 -3.19
N ILE A 181 13.59 -1.71 -2.30
CA ILE A 181 13.73 -1.52 -0.85
C ILE A 181 15.22 -1.51 -0.44
N GLY A 182 16.14 -1.84 -1.35
CA GLY A 182 17.56 -2.05 -1.02
C GLY A 182 17.80 -3.37 -0.27
N ALA A 183 19.06 -3.68 0.02
CA ALA A 183 19.44 -4.92 0.71
C ALA A 183 19.47 -4.75 2.25
N SER A 184 19.56 -3.50 2.73
CA SER A 184 19.73 -3.15 4.15
C SER A 184 18.93 -1.91 4.53
N PRO A 185 18.46 -1.78 5.79
CA PRO A 185 17.79 -0.57 6.29
C PRO A 185 18.68 0.69 6.32
N THR A 186 19.98 0.54 6.06
CA THR A 186 20.96 1.64 6.02
C THR A 186 21.31 2.09 4.61
N GLU A 187 20.76 1.44 3.59
CA GLU A 187 20.96 1.80 2.18
C GLU A 187 19.83 2.70 1.71
N ASP A 188 20.17 3.68 0.88
CA ASP A 188 19.19 4.49 0.16
C ASP A 188 18.28 3.56 -0.66
N ASN A 189 16.97 3.71 -0.51
CA ASN A 189 16.00 2.91 -1.24
C ASN A 189 15.00 3.78 -1.99
N LEU A 190 14.47 3.26 -3.10
CA LEU A 190 13.60 4.03 -4.00
C LEU A 190 12.32 4.49 -3.30
N ALA A 191 11.80 3.69 -2.37
CA ALA A 191 10.63 4.07 -1.59
C ALA A 191 10.94 5.20 -0.62
N GLY A 192 12.04 5.14 0.11
CA GLY A 192 12.53 6.20 0.98
C GLY A 192 12.76 7.51 0.22
N MET A 193 13.38 7.44 -0.97
CA MET A 193 13.55 8.58 -1.86
C MET A 193 12.21 9.22 -2.28
N ALA A 194 11.22 8.41 -2.64
CA ALA A 194 9.89 8.91 -3.00
C ALA A 194 9.19 9.59 -1.81
N VAL A 195 9.30 9.00 -0.61
CA VAL A 195 8.75 9.59 0.61
C VAL A 195 9.46 10.89 0.97
N LEU A 196 10.80 10.96 0.84
CA LEU A 196 11.56 12.22 0.99
C LEU A 196 11.10 13.28 0.02
N ALA A 197 10.86 12.94 -1.25
CA ALA A 197 10.37 13.89 -2.24
C ALA A 197 8.99 14.46 -1.86
N VAL A 198 8.09 13.62 -1.35
CA VAL A 198 6.79 14.06 -0.82
C VAL A 198 7.00 14.94 0.40
N MET A 199 7.80 14.53 1.38
CA MET A 199 8.05 15.31 2.60
C MET A 199 8.67 16.67 2.29
N ASN A 200 9.66 16.73 1.41
CA ASN A 200 10.27 17.98 0.96
C ASN A 200 9.26 18.91 0.28
N SER A 201 8.27 18.36 -0.41
CA SER A 201 7.23 19.13 -1.11
C SER A 201 6.09 19.54 -0.17
N PHE A 202 5.72 18.68 0.77
CA PHE A 202 4.51 18.80 1.59
C PHE A 202 4.79 19.44 2.96
N LEU A 203 6.05 19.42 3.40
CA LEU A 203 6.48 20.04 4.64
C LEU A 203 7.25 21.33 4.35
N GLU A 204 7.22 22.24 5.31
CA GLU A 204 8.09 23.40 5.36
C GLU A 204 8.55 23.65 6.81
N PRO A 205 9.70 24.29 7.03
CA PRO A 205 10.17 24.62 8.37
C PRO A 205 9.14 25.50 9.10
N ALA A 206 8.77 25.13 10.32
CA ALA A 206 7.77 25.86 11.10
C ALA A 206 8.22 27.29 11.46
N GLY A 207 9.53 27.50 11.62
CA GLY A 207 10.11 28.82 11.91
C GLY A 207 10.31 29.73 10.69
N GLU A 208 10.30 29.18 9.49
CA GLU A 208 10.60 29.89 8.22
C GLU A 208 9.57 29.51 7.14
N SER A 209 8.30 29.52 7.53
CA SER A 209 7.18 29.20 6.63
C SER A 209 7.13 30.14 5.43
N SER A 210 7.08 29.55 4.23
CA SER A 210 6.80 30.28 3.00
C SER A 210 5.34 30.75 2.94
N GLY A 211 4.44 30.05 3.62
CA GLY A 211 3.01 30.27 3.59
C GLY A 211 2.36 29.96 2.22
N LEU A 212 3.13 29.42 1.27
CA LEU A 212 2.70 29.09 -0.07
C LEU A 212 2.06 27.70 -0.11
N THR A 213 1.06 27.53 -0.97
CA THR A 213 0.54 26.21 -1.33
C THR A 213 1.57 25.43 -2.15
N LEU A 214 1.38 24.10 -2.27
CA LEU A 214 2.26 23.26 -3.09
C LEU A 214 2.35 23.74 -4.55
N ARG A 215 1.23 24.20 -5.11
CA ARG A 215 1.16 24.70 -6.49
C ARG A 215 1.98 25.98 -6.65
N GLU A 216 1.80 26.94 -5.74
CA GLU A 216 2.53 28.21 -5.75
C GLU A 216 4.04 27.97 -5.58
N GLU A 217 4.44 27.05 -4.70
CA GLU A 217 5.85 26.69 -4.52
C GLU A 217 6.42 26.03 -5.79
N PHE A 218 5.67 25.16 -6.46
CA PHE A 218 6.10 24.57 -7.73
C PHE A 218 6.25 25.62 -8.84
N GLU A 219 5.28 26.53 -8.97
CA GLU A 219 5.30 27.61 -9.96
C GLU A 219 6.44 28.61 -9.71
N ARG A 220 6.86 28.80 -8.47
CA ARG A 220 7.99 29.66 -8.10
C ARG A 220 9.31 29.24 -8.74
N TYR A 221 9.51 27.94 -8.92
CA TYR A 221 10.72 27.38 -9.56
C TYR A 221 10.48 26.97 -11.02
N ALA A 222 9.25 27.10 -11.53
CA ALA A 222 8.95 26.77 -12.92
C ALA A 222 9.65 27.79 -13.84
N PRO A 223 10.49 27.32 -14.78
CA PRO A 223 11.10 28.23 -15.74
C PRO A 223 10.01 28.89 -16.58
N ALA A 224 10.17 30.19 -16.87
CA ALA A 224 9.29 30.86 -17.82
C ALA A 224 9.26 30.07 -19.14
N PRO A 225 8.09 29.92 -19.78
CA PRO A 225 7.98 29.19 -21.03
C PRO A 225 8.96 29.80 -22.04
N ARG A 226 9.91 28.98 -22.53
CA ARG A 226 10.82 29.41 -23.59
C ARG A 226 9.98 29.82 -24.79
N ALA A 227 10.10 31.08 -25.21
CA ALA A 227 9.54 31.53 -26.47
C ALA A 227 10.09 30.60 -27.57
N ALA A 228 9.20 30.02 -28.38
CA ALA A 228 9.58 29.17 -29.49
C ALA A 228 10.41 30.02 -30.48
N GLU A 229 11.72 29.82 -30.51
CA GLU A 229 12.60 30.36 -31.55
C GLU A 229 12.27 29.67 -32.87
N HIS A 230 11.27 30.20 -33.58
CA HIS A 230 11.10 29.94 -35.00
C HIS A 230 12.11 30.81 -35.78
N THR A 231 13.30 30.24 -36.00
CA THR A 231 14.21 30.71 -37.04
C THR A 231 14.76 29.49 -37.78
N ILE A 232 13.95 28.97 -38.69
CA ILE A 232 14.49 28.22 -39.84
C ILE A 232 14.92 29.29 -40.83
N ASP A 233 16.19 29.68 -40.75
CA ASP A 233 16.83 30.49 -41.76
C ASP A 233 17.09 29.59 -42.98
N HIS A 234 16.24 29.72 -43.99
CA HIS A 234 16.49 29.12 -45.30
C HIS A 234 17.53 29.97 -46.03
N SER A 235 18.80 29.76 -45.72
CA SER A 235 19.92 30.11 -46.60
C SER A 235 20.34 28.87 -47.38
N GLY A 236 19.88 28.80 -48.63
CA GLY A 236 20.30 27.83 -49.63
C GLY A 236 20.25 28.50 -51.00
N ASP A 237 21.36 29.13 -51.36
CA ASP A 237 21.73 29.45 -52.75
C ASP A 237 22.09 28.16 -53.51
#